data_AF-A0A973KSH9-F1
#
_entry.id   AF-A0A973KSH9-F1
#
_cell.length_a   1.000
_cell.length_b   1.000
_cell.length_c   1.000
_cell.angle_alpha   90.00
_cell.angle_beta   90.00
_cell.angle_gamma   90.00
#
_symmetry.space_group_name_H-M   'P 1'
#
loop_
_entity.id
_entity.type
_entity.pdbx_description
1 polymer ?
#
loop_
_entity_poly.entity_id
_entity_poly.type
_entity_poly.pdbx_seq_one_letter_code
_entity_poly.pdbx_strand_id
1 'polypeptide(L)' 'REAGAEIVHPLQDEEWGVRRFFVRDPNGRVVNVLGHR' A
#
# COMPACT_ATOMS: atom_id res chain seq x y z
N ARG A 1 -9.26 -13.70 14.84
CA ARG A 1 -9.07 -12.24 14.69
C ARG A 1 -8.20 -12.05 13.47
N GLU A 2 -8.76 -11.58 12.37
CA GLU A 2 -7.94 -11.08 11.25
C GLU A 2 -7.44 -9.70 11.67
N ALA A 3 -6.15 -9.59 12.00
CA ALA A 3 -5.51 -8.29 12.08
C ALA A 3 -5.13 -7.92 10.64
N GLY A 4 -5.76 -6.88 10.10
CA GLY A 4 -5.37 -6.32 8.80
C GLY A 4 -3.92 -5.84 8.83
N ALA A 5 -3.28 -5.77 7.66
CA ALA A 5 -1.94 -5.19 7.54
C ALA A 5 -1.94 -3.70 7.91
N GLU A 6 -0.84 -3.22 8.49
CA GLU A 6 -0.63 -1.80 8.76
C GLU A 6 -0.50 -1.03 7.43
N ILE A 7 -1.37 -0.05 7.22
CA ILE A 7 -1.25 0.87 6.08
C ILE A 7 -0.25 1.97 6.46
N VAL A 8 0.90 1.96 5.80
CA VAL A 8 2.00 2.93 6.00
C VAL A 8 1.79 4.17 5.14
N HIS A 9 1.20 3.99 3.96
CA HIS A 9 0.79 5.06 3.05
C HIS A 9 -0.62 4.78 2.56
N PRO A 10 -1.61 5.67 2.78
CA PRO A 10 -2.99 5.45 2.37
C PRO A 10 -3.13 5.34 0.86
N LEU A 11 -4.27 4.80 0.40
CA LEU A 11 -4.58 4.72 -1.02
C LEU A 11 -4.72 6.11 -1.62
N GLN A 12 -3.85 6.42 -2.58
CA GLN A 12 -3.79 7.72 -3.23
C GLN A 12 -3.60 7.56 -4.75
N ASP A 13 -4.18 8.50 -5.49
CA ASP A 13 -3.87 8.73 -6.89
C ASP A 13 -2.67 9.67 -6.95
N GLU A 14 -1.59 9.21 -7.58
CA GLU A 14 -0.32 9.93 -7.65
C GLU A 14 -0.23 10.73 -8.96
N GLU A 15 0.45 11.88 -8.93
CA GLU A 15 0.55 12.81 -10.07
C GLU A 15 1.18 12.19 -11.34
N TRP A 16 1.98 11.14 -11.19
CA TRP A 16 2.57 10.38 -12.30
C TRP A 16 1.69 9.23 -12.82
N GLY A 17 0.40 9.21 -12.49
CA GLY A 17 -0.61 8.39 -13.16
C GLY A 17 -0.78 6.96 -12.63
N VAL A 18 -0.49 6.73 -11.35
CA VAL A 18 -0.71 5.43 -10.71
C VAL A 18 -1.57 5.59 -9.46
N ARG A 19 -2.35 4.56 -9.14
CA ARG A 19 -3.08 4.48 -7.87
C ARG A 19 -2.42 3.44 -6.99
N ARG A 20 -1.92 3.85 -5.81
CA ARG A 20 -1.14 2.95 -4.95
C ARG A 20 -1.38 3.19 -3.46
N PHE A 21 -1.03 2.20 -2.66
CA PHE A 21 -0.93 2.27 -1.19
C PHE A 21 0.23 1.40 -0.72
N PHE A 22 0.70 1.63 0.50
CA PHE A 22 1.84 0.90 1.07
C PHE A 22 1.38 0.18 2.33
N VAL A 23 1.78 -1.08 2.46
CA VAL A 23 1.49 -1.89 3.64
C VAL A 23 2.77 -2.43 4.27
N ARG A 24 2.76 -2.60 5.58
CA ARG A 24 3.80 -3.35 6.29
C ARG A 24 3.37 -4.81 6.42
N ASP A 25 4.21 -5.72 5.94
CA ASP A 25 4.02 -7.15 6.13
C ASP A 25 4.45 -7.61 7.54
N PRO A 26 4.12 -8.85 7.95
CA PRO A 26 4.51 -9.37 9.26
C PRO A 26 6.03 -9.46 9.51
N ASN A 27 6.85 -9.45 8.46
CA ASN A 27 8.32 -9.45 8.56
C ASN A 27 8.89 -8.02 8.63
N GLY A 28 8.03 -7.00 8.67
CA GLY A 28 8.40 -5.59 8.75
C GLY A 28 8.71 -4.94 7.40
N ARG A 29 8.58 -5.65 6.28
CA ARG A 29 8.85 -5.12 4.94
C ARG A 29 7.69 -4.22 4.50
N VAL A 30 8.05 -3.08 3.90
CA VAL A 30 7.07 -2.19 3.26
C VAL A 30 6.87 -2.63 1.81
N VAL A 31 5.63 -2.95 1.46
CA VAL A 31 5.22 -3.40 0.13
C VAL A 31 4.39 -2.30 -0.54
N ASN A 32 4.76 -1.93 -1.76
CA ASN A 32 3.99 -1.02 -2.61
C ASN A 32 3.00 -1.86 -3.45
N VAL A 33 1.71 -1.62 -3.27
CA VAL A 33 0.65 -2.20 -4.08
C VAL A 33 0.13 -1.13 -5.03
N LEU A 34 0.31 -1.36 -6.33
CA LEU A 34 0.08 -0.37 -7.38
C LEU A 34 -0.77 -0.96 -8.51
N GLY A 35 -1.65 -0.13 -9.06
CA GLY A 35 -2.38 -0.40 -10.29
C GLY A 35 -2.25 0.74 -11.30
N HIS A 36 -2.17 0.36 -12.58
CA HIS A 36 -2.40 1.25 -13.71
C HIS A 36 -3.89 1.20 -14.12
N ARG A 37 -4.35 2.20 -14.87
CA ARG A 37 -5.65 2.18 -15.55
C ARG A 37 -5.49 1.66 -16.97
#